data_AF-A0AAU1E853-F1
#
_entry.id   AF-A0AAU1E853-F1
#
_cell.length_a   1.000
_cell.length_b   1.000
_cell.length_c   1.000
_cell.angle_alpha   90.00
_cell.angle_beta   90.00
_cell.angle_gamma   90.00
#
_symmetry.space_group_name_H-M   'P 1'
#
loop_
_entity.id
_entity.type
_entity.pdbx_description
1 polymer ?
#
loop_
_entity_poly.entity_id
_entity_poly.type
_entity_poly.pdbx_seq_one_letter_code
_entity_poly.pdbx_strand_id
1 'polypeptide(L)'
;MASLNVGNLGEYLREQRRTAQLSLRQLADAAGVSNPYLSQIERGLRKPSAEVLQQVAKALRISAETLYVRAGILDAERDRDEVETRAVLLADPTLNERQKQVLLQIYESFRKENGFEITPADETAHVTEVPGTDEDPGTGVPAAQDIPGAQPAPDTAVRGPRTADGNDAGPQQNAS
;
A
#
# COMPACT_ATOMS: atom_id res chain seq x y z
N MET A 1 24.78 13.30 -15.41
CA MET A 1 24.64 12.34 -16.52
C MET A 1 23.48 11.41 -16.20
N ALA A 2 22.59 11.23 -17.17
CA ALA A 2 21.41 10.37 -17.25
C ALA A 2 20.77 9.89 -15.92
N SER A 3 19.84 10.68 -15.40
CA SER A 3 18.75 10.12 -14.60
C SER A 3 17.96 9.18 -15.51
N LEU A 4 18.08 7.87 -15.33
CA LEU A 4 17.20 6.88 -15.94
C LEU A 4 15.79 7.14 -15.41
N ASN A 5 15.10 8.05 -16.08
CA ASN A 5 13.77 8.47 -15.70
C ASN A 5 12.86 7.30 -16.04
N VAL A 6 12.48 6.55 -15.02
CA VAL A 6 11.43 5.53 -15.06
C VAL A 6 10.13 6.24 -15.43
N GLY A 7 9.92 6.45 -16.73
CA GLY A 7 8.59 6.69 -17.27
C GLY A 7 7.81 5.40 -17.09
N ASN A 8 7.24 5.16 -15.90
CA ASN A 8 6.23 4.10 -15.79
C ASN A 8 5.35 4.11 -14.54
N LEU A 9 5.82 4.44 -13.32
CA LEU A 9 4.97 4.18 -12.12
C LEU A 9 3.63 4.92 -12.15
N GLY A 10 3.66 6.25 -12.34
CA GLY A 10 2.45 7.07 -12.32
C GLY A 10 1.50 6.75 -13.47
N GLU A 11 2.04 6.54 -14.68
CA GLU A 11 1.27 6.14 -15.86
C GLU A 11 0.69 4.74 -15.71
N TYR A 12 1.48 3.79 -15.22
CA TYR A 12 1.05 2.42 -14.91
C TYR A 12 -0.06 2.41 -13.87
N LEU A 13 0.07 3.17 -12.78
CA LEU A 13 -0.99 3.28 -11.77
C LEU A 13 -2.30 3.79 -12.40
N ARG A 14 -2.19 4.79 -13.27
CA ARG A 14 -3.33 5.36 -13.99
C ARG A 14 -3.96 4.36 -14.96
N GLU A 15 -3.15 3.57 -15.66
CA GLU A 15 -3.62 2.49 -16.53
C GLU A 15 -4.32 1.38 -15.74
N GLN A 16 -3.67 0.86 -14.68
CA GLN A 16 -4.25 -0.16 -13.82
C GLN A 16 -5.57 0.30 -13.20
N ARG A 17 -5.64 1.55 -12.74
CA ARG A 17 -6.88 2.15 -12.24
C ARG A 17 -7.99 2.17 -13.30
N ARG A 18 -7.66 2.53 -14.54
CA ARG A 18 -8.61 2.56 -15.67
C ARG A 18 -9.08 1.16 -16.05
N THR A 19 -8.18 0.18 -16.08
CA THR A 19 -8.50 -1.23 -16.32
C THR A 19 -9.41 -1.79 -15.23
N ALA A 20 -9.19 -1.41 -13.97
CA ALA A 20 -10.06 -1.71 -12.85
C ALA A 20 -11.37 -0.89 -12.82
N GLN A 21 -11.57 0.02 -13.78
CA GLN A 21 -12.73 0.90 -13.89
C GLN A 21 -12.98 1.76 -12.64
N LEU A 22 -11.91 2.10 -11.92
CA LEU A 22 -11.98 2.93 -10.71
C LEU A 22 -11.76 4.40 -11.06
N SER A 23 -12.56 5.27 -10.47
CA SER A 23 -12.23 6.70 -10.39
C SER A 23 -11.02 6.90 -9.46
N LEU A 24 -10.33 8.04 -9.62
CA LEU A 24 -9.22 8.39 -8.74
C LEU A 24 -9.64 8.46 -7.28
N ARG A 25 -10.89 8.90 -7.01
CA ARG A 25 -11.44 8.97 -5.67
C ARG A 25 -11.67 7.59 -5.08
N GLN A 26 -12.29 6.69 -5.84
CA GLN A 26 -12.53 5.31 -5.40
C GLN A 26 -11.22 4.57 -5.10
N LEU A 27 -10.17 4.74 -5.92
CA LEU A 27 -8.88 4.13 -5.63
C LEU A 27 -8.23 4.72 -4.37
N ALA A 28 -8.30 6.04 -4.20
CA ALA A 28 -7.78 6.71 -3.00
C ALA A 28 -8.47 6.22 -1.73
N ASP A 29 -9.80 6.15 -1.75
CA ASP A 29 -10.63 5.67 -0.63
C ASP A 29 -10.31 4.20 -0.31
N ALA A 30 -10.21 3.33 -1.34
CA ALA A 30 -9.90 1.91 -1.17
C ALA A 30 -8.46 1.65 -0.68
N ALA A 31 -7.51 2.51 -1.06
CA ALA A 31 -6.13 2.43 -0.60
C ALA A 31 -5.89 3.17 0.73
N GLY A 32 -6.89 3.87 1.28
CA GLY A 32 -6.71 4.63 2.53
C GLY A 32 -5.76 5.83 2.39
N VAL A 33 -5.58 6.37 1.18
CA VAL A 33 -4.71 7.52 0.91
C VAL A 33 -5.53 8.73 0.46
N SER A 34 -4.98 9.93 0.62
CA SER A 34 -5.69 11.13 0.18
C SER A 34 -5.73 11.22 -1.35
N ASN A 35 -6.89 11.65 -1.89
CA ASN A 35 -7.07 11.84 -3.33
C ASN A 35 -6.06 12.83 -3.96
N PRO A 36 -5.72 13.98 -3.32
CA PRO A 36 -4.68 14.88 -3.85
C PRO A 36 -3.31 14.21 -3.92
N TYR A 37 -2.96 13.37 -2.95
CA TYR A 37 -1.68 12.67 -2.92
C TYR A 37 -1.59 11.60 -4.02
N LEU A 38 -2.64 10.79 -4.20
CA LEU A 38 -2.70 9.82 -5.30
C LEU A 38 -2.64 10.50 -6.67
N SER A 39 -3.29 11.66 -6.83
CA SER A 39 -3.18 12.49 -8.04
C SER A 39 -1.74 12.95 -8.32
N GLN A 40 -0.98 13.28 -7.28
CA GLN A 40 0.43 13.67 -7.44
C GLN A 40 1.30 12.48 -7.84
N ILE A 41 1.01 11.28 -7.33
CA ILE A 41 1.71 10.04 -7.70
C ILE A 41 1.43 9.68 -9.17
N GLU A 42 0.17 9.68 -9.62
CA GLU A 42 -0.18 9.36 -11.02
C GLU A 42 0.46 10.32 -12.04
N ARG A 43 0.78 11.55 -11.62
CA ARG A 43 1.46 12.57 -12.43
C ARG A 43 2.99 12.54 -12.30
N GLY A 44 3.54 11.65 -11.47
CA GLY A 44 4.97 11.58 -11.19
C GLY A 44 5.52 12.77 -10.38
N LEU A 45 4.66 13.56 -9.73
CA LEU A 45 5.04 14.73 -8.93
C LEU A 45 5.47 14.37 -7.51
N ARG A 46 5.13 13.16 -7.05
CA ARG A 46 5.49 12.63 -5.73
C ARG A 46 5.94 11.19 -5.84
N LYS A 47 6.98 10.87 -5.05
CA LYS A 47 7.41 9.50 -4.82
C LYS A 47 6.62 8.90 -3.65
N PRO A 48 5.88 7.81 -3.84
CA PRO A 48 5.19 7.11 -2.75
C PRO A 48 6.17 6.31 -1.87
N SER A 49 5.78 6.04 -0.62
CA SER A 49 6.49 5.07 0.24
C SER A 49 6.13 3.63 -0.13
N ALA A 50 6.91 2.66 0.36
CA ALA A 50 6.60 1.25 0.17
C ALA A 50 5.23 0.88 0.76
N GLU A 51 4.87 1.40 1.94
CA GLU A 51 3.57 1.20 2.57
C GLU A 51 2.41 1.69 1.68
N VAL A 52 2.53 2.88 1.11
CA VAL A 52 1.53 3.44 0.18
C VAL A 52 1.40 2.57 -1.06
N LEU A 53 2.52 2.06 -1.60
CA LEU A 53 2.49 1.15 -2.74
C LEU A 53 1.83 -0.19 -2.40
N GLN A 54 2.01 -0.74 -1.20
CA GLN A 54 1.30 -1.93 -0.76
C GLN A 54 -0.21 -1.70 -0.67
N GLN A 55 -0.62 -0.58 -0.08
CA GLN A 55 -2.03 -0.21 0.04
C GLN A 55 -2.69 -0.06 -1.34
N VAL A 56 -2.01 0.62 -2.26
CA VAL A 56 -2.49 0.80 -3.64
C VAL A 56 -2.51 -0.52 -4.41
N ALA A 57 -1.48 -1.36 -4.28
CA ALA A 57 -1.43 -2.69 -4.88
C ALA A 57 -2.60 -3.57 -4.41
N LYS A 58 -2.89 -3.56 -3.10
CA LYS A 58 -4.03 -4.26 -2.50
C LYS A 58 -5.36 -3.74 -3.06
N ALA A 59 -5.54 -2.43 -3.18
CA ALA A 59 -6.74 -1.83 -3.74
C ALA A 59 -6.95 -2.16 -5.23
N LEU A 60 -5.86 -2.23 -6.01
CA LEU A 60 -5.87 -2.62 -7.42
C LEU A 60 -5.86 -4.14 -7.65
N ARG A 61 -5.67 -4.94 -6.59
CA ARG A 61 -5.51 -6.41 -6.65
C ARG A 61 -4.37 -6.85 -7.58
N ILE A 62 -3.24 -6.15 -7.52
CA ILE A 62 -2.02 -6.47 -8.27
C ILE A 62 -0.86 -6.73 -7.31
N SER A 63 0.24 -7.30 -7.83
CA SER A 63 1.46 -7.51 -7.03
C SER A 63 2.10 -6.17 -6.64
N ALA A 64 2.41 -6.02 -5.34
CA ALA A 64 3.17 -4.88 -4.82
C ALA A 64 4.60 -4.86 -5.37
N GLU A 65 5.18 -6.02 -5.64
CA GLU A 65 6.51 -6.17 -6.25
C GLU A 65 6.59 -5.44 -7.59
N THR A 66 5.57 -5.60 -8.44
CA THR A 66 5.50 -4.91 -9.73
C THR A 66 5.54 -3.40 -9.54
N LEU A 67 4.86 -2.87 -8.51
CA LEU A 67 4.91 -1.45 -8.19
C LEU A 67 6.27 -1.03 -7.64
N TYR A 68 6.94 -1.87 -6.86
CA TYR A 68 8.27 -1.59 -6.34
C TYR A 68 9.32 -1.51 -7.44
N VAL A 69 9.28 -2.43 -8.41
CA VAL A 69 10.18 -2.39 -9.57
C VAL A 69 9.95 -1.13 -10.38
N ARG A 70 8.68 -0.81 -10.66
CA ARG A 70 8.30 0.41 -11.38
C ARG A 70 8.62 1.69 -10.60
N ALA A 71 8.68 1.62 -9.27
CA ALA A 71 9.08 2.72 -8.41
C ALA A 71 10.60 2.82 -8.22
N GLY A 72 11.38 1.87 -8.73
CA GLY A 72 12.83 1.75 -8.50
C GLY A 72 13.18 1.45 -7.04
N ILE A 73 12.26 0.82 -6.30
CA ILE A 73 12.46 0.34 -4.93
C ILE A 73 13.02 -1.08 -4.94
N LEU A 74 12.66 -1.88 -5.94
CA LEU A 74 13.13 -3.25 -6.14
C LEU A 74 13.77 -3.34 -7.52
N ASP A 75 15.06 -3.64 -7.61
CA ASP A 75 15.71 -3.78 -8.92
C ASP A 75 15.67 -5.26 -9.35
N ALA A 76 14.51 -5.73 -9.83
CA ALA A 76 14.32 -7.13 -10.26
C ALA A 76 15.28 -7.57 -11.40
N GLU A 77 15.75 -6.63 -12.21
CA GLU A 77 16.82 -6.88 -13.19
C GLU A 77 18.16 -7.16 -12.50
N ARG A 78 18.47 -6.44 -11.40
CA ARG A 78 19.71 -6.62 -10.63
C ARG A 78 19.74 -7.90 -9.82
N ASP A 79 18.61 -8.34 -9.28
CA ASP A 79 18.52 -9.63 -8.56
C ASP A 79 18.72 -10.80 -9.52
N ARG A 80 18.21 -10.68 -10.76
CA ARG A 80 18.51 -11.64 -11.84
C ARG A 80 19.99 -11.63 -12.22
N ASP A 81 20.58 -10.45 -12.39
CA ASP A 81 22.00 -10.29 -12.74
C ASP A 81 22.92 -10.90 -11.66
N GLU A 82 22.55 -10.81 -10.38
CA GLU A 82 23.26 -11.48 -9.28
C GLU A 82 23.21 -13.00 -9.41
N VAL A 83 22.02 -13.57 -9.57
CA VAL A 83 21.83 -15.03 -9.67
C VAL A 83 22.62 -15.57 -10.85
N GLU A 84 22.62 -14.86 -11.97
CA GLU A 84 23.42 -15.19 -13.15
C GLU A 84 24.93 -15.10 -12.85
N THR A 85 25.40 -14.02 -12.22
CA THR A 85 26.82 -13.84 -11.87
C THR A 85 27.32 -14.94 -10.94
N ARG A 86 26.54 -15.30 -9.91
CA ARG A 86 26.85 -16.39 -8.98
C ARG A 86 26.91 -17.75 -9.71
N ALA A 87 25.97 -18.00 -10.60
CA ALA A 87 25.94 -19.23 -11.40
C ALA A 87 27.18 -19.35 -12.30
N VAL A 88 27.61 -18.24 -12.93
CA VAL A 88 28.82 -18.20 -13.75
C VAL A 88 30.08 -18.52 -12.92
N LEU A 89 30.22 -17.93 -11.73
CA LEU A 89 31.35 -18.20 -10.84
C LEU A 89 31.41 -19.67 -10.39
N LEU A 90 30.26 -20.27 -10.13
CA LEU A 90 30.17 -21.68 -9.73
C LEU A 90 30.43 -22.64 -10.91
N ALA A 91 30.02 -22.27 -12.13
CA ALA A 91 30.18 -23.08 -13.33
C ALA A 91 31.60 -23.04 -13.93
N ASP A 92 32.47 -22.10 -13.50
CA ASP A 92 33.83 -21.98 -14.00
C ASP A 92 34.66 -23.26 -13.72
N PRO A 93 35.13 -23.98 -14.75
CA PRO A 93 35.92 -25.21 -14.58
C PRO A 93 37.38 -24.94 -14.22
N THR A 94 37.86 -23.71 -14.33
CA THR A 94 39.25 -23.33 -14.02
C THR A 94 39.47 -23.02 -12.54
N LEU A 95 38.39 -22.85 -11.78
CA LEU A 95 38.42 -22.55 -10.35
C LEU A 95 38.17 -23.81 -9.52
N ASN A 96 38.99 -23.99 -8.47
CA ASN A 96 38.72 -24.99 -7.44
C ASN A 96 37.66 -24.51 -6.45
N GLU A 97 37.11 -25.43 -5.66
CA GLU A 97 36.01 -25.14 -4.72
C GLU A 97 36.33 -24.02 -3.72
N ARG A 98 37.58 -24.01 -3.22
CA ARG A 98 38.03 -22.96 -2.29
C ARG A 98 38.10 -21.59 -2.97
N GLN A 99 38.57 -21.52 -4.21
CA GLN A 99 38.64 -20.28 -4.98
C GLN A 99 37.25 -19.74 -5.30
N LYS A 100 36.29 -20.62 -5.63
CA LYS A 100 34.88 -20.26 -5.83
C LYS A 100 34.28 -19.66 -4.56
N GLN A 101 34.47 -20.32 -3.41
CA GLN A 101 33.97 -19.83 -2.12
C GLN A 101 34.54 -18.45 -1.75
N VAL A 102 35.84 -18.24 -1.95
CA VAL A 102 36.48 -16.95 -1.65
C VAL A 102 35.95 -15.84 -2.58
N LEU A 103 35.81 -16.11 -3.88
CA LEU A 103 35.28 -15.13 -4.83
C LEU A 103 33.82 -14.76 -4.51
N LEU A 104 32.99 -15.75 -4.17
CA LEU A 104 31.61 -15.52 -3.74
C LEU A 104 31.55 -14.68 -2.46
N GLN A 105 32.37 -15.02 -1.46
CA GLN A 105 32.41 -14.26 -0.21
C GLN A 105 32.83 -12.80 -0.43
N ILE A 106 33.84 -12.54 -1.27
CA ILE A 106 34.29 -11.18 -1.61
C ILE A 106 33.18 -10.44 -2.36
N TYR A 107 32.57 -11.10 -3.35
CA TYR A 107 31.47 -10.54 -4.14
C TYR A 107 30.28 -10.15 -3.25
N GLU A 108 29.86 -11.04 -2.35
CA GLU A 108 28.79 -10.78 -1.39
C GLU A 108 29.15 -9.63 -0.45
N SER A 109 30.41 -9.55 0.01
CA SER A 109 30.85 -8.48 0.91
C SER A 109 30.78 -7.10 0.26
N PHE A 110 31.21 -6.97 -1.01
CA PHE A 110 31.12 -5.70 -1.75
C PHE A 110 29.68 -5.33 -2.09
N ARG A 111 28.81 -6.32 -2.34
CA ARG A 111 27.39 -6.04 -2.55
C ARG A 111 26.74 -5.52 -1.28
N LYS A 112 27.00 -6.15 -0.14
CA LYS A 112 26.54 -5.69 1.17
C LYS A 112 27.05 -4.29 1.50
N GLU A 113 28.33 -3.99 1.26
CA GLU A 113 28.92 -2.67 1.49
C GLU A 113 28.28 -1.58 0.63
N ASN A 114 27.92 -1.90 -0.62
CA ASN A 114 27.24 -0.98 -1.51
C ASN A 114 25.72 -0.88 -1.26
N GLY A 115 25.21 -1.51 -0.19
CA GLY A 115 23.80 -1.43 0.23
C GLY A 115 22.85 -2.38 -0.49
N PHE A 116 23.36 -3.46 -1.08
CA PHE A 116 22.59 -4.45 -1.83
C PHE A 116 22.31 -5.72 -1.00
N GLU A 117 21.67 -5.58 0.17
CA GLU A 117 21.18 -6.73 0.93
C GLU A 117 19.84 -7.21 0.36
N ILE A 118 19.84 -8.37 -0.31
CA ILE A 118 18.61 -9.14 -0.49
C ILE A 118 18.29 -9.77 0.86
N THR A 119 17.24 -9.30 1.52
CA THR A 119 16.61 -10.10 2.58
C THR A 119 15.94 -11.28 1.87
N PRO A 120 16.28 -12.54 2.19
CA PRO A 120 15.58 -13.69 1.64
C PRO A 120 14.18 -13.73 2.26
N ALA A 121 13.28 -12.93 1.70
CA ALA A 121 11.87 -12.89 2.08
C ALA A 121 11.07 -13.70 1.06
N ASP A 122 11.33 -15.02 0.95
CA ASP A 122 10.33 -15.94 0.40
C ASP A 122 10.54 -17.44 0.68
N GLU A 123 11.27 -17.84 1.73
CA GLU A 123 11.37 -19.27 2.13
C GLU A 123 10.67 -19.64 3.45
N THR A 124 9.94 -18.72 4.08
CA THR A 124 9.13 -19.05 5.27
C THR A 124 7.69 -18.57 5.13
N ALA A 125 6.97 -19.18 4.18
CA ALA A 125 5.53 -19.41 4.37
C ALA A 125 5.37 -20.36 5.57
N HIS A 126 5.47 -19.81 6.78
CA HIS A 126 5.20 -20.53 8.01
C HIS A 126 3.71 -20.89 8.02
N VAL A 127 3.46 -22.18 7.81
CA VAL A 127 2.18 -22.86 8.02
C VAL A 127 1.56 -22.33 9.31
N THR A 128 0.40 -21.69 9.20
CA THR A 128 -0.45 -21.41 10.35
C THR A 128 -1.12 -22.71 10.74
N GLU A 129 -0.46 -23.46 11.61
CA GLU A 129 -1.06 -24.61 12.29
C GLU A 129 -2.02 -24.05 13.35
N VAL A 130 -3.32 -24.25 13.14
CA VAL A 130 -4.37 -23.91 14.10
C VAL A 130 -4.68 -25.19 14.89
N PRO A 131 -4.42 -25.27 16.20
CA PRO A 131 -4.87 -26.41 16.99
C PRO A 131 -6.24 -26.12 17.61
N GLY A 132 -7.21 -26.96 17.26
CA GLY A 132 -8.21 -27.53 18.17
C GLY A 132 -9.25 -26.61 18.78
N THR A 133 -10.42 -26.54 18.15
CA THR A 133 -11.70 -26.31 18.84
C THR A 133 -12.14 -27.62 19.52
N ASP A 134 -12.09 -27.67 20.85
CA ASP A 134 -12.89 -28.62 21.62
C ASP A 134 -14.26 -28.00 21.93
N GLU A 135 -15.29 -28.63 21.39
CA GLU A 135 -16.69 -28.43 21.73
C GLU A 135 -16.98 -29.08 23.10
N ASP A 136 -17.71 -28.38 23.97
CA ASP A 136 -18.40 -29.00 25.12
C ASP A 136 -19.89 -28.62 25.10
N PRO A 137 -20.82 -29.59 24.95
CA PRO A 137 -22.26 -29.33 24.98
C PRO A 137 -22.87 -29.68 26.35
N GLY A 138 -23.60 -28.74 26.97
CA GLY A 138 -24.20 -29.00 28.29
C GLY A 138 -25.28 -28.02 28.77
N THR A 139 -26.46 -28.09 28.15
CA THR A 139 -27.83 -28.02 28.73
C THR A 139 -28.13 -27.21 30.00
N GLY A 140 -29.10 -26.28 29.93
CA GLY A 140 -29.93 -25.90 31.09
C GLY A 140 -30.62 -24.53 31.04
N VAL A 141 -31.84 -24.48 30.50
CA VAL A 141 -32.88 -23.44 30.79
C VAL A 141 -33.87 -24.06 31.81
N PRO A 142 -34.79 -23.33 32.52
CA PRO A 142 -35.16 -21.90 32.45
C PRO A 142 -35.62 -21.22 33.80
N ALA A 143 -36.04 -19.95 33.66
CA ALA A 143 -37.21 -19.29 34.29
C ALA A 143 -37.10 -18.46 35.60
N ALA A 144 -37.57 -17.20 35.48
CA ALA A 144 -38.55 -16.45 36.31
C ALA A 144 -38.09 -15.00 36.59
N GLN A 145 -38.74 -13.97 36.02
CA GLN A 145 -39.78 -13.09 36.62
C GLN A 145 -39.19 -12.20 37.77
N ASP A 146 -39.41 -10.88 37.94
CA ASP A 146 -40.50 -9.99 37.53
C ASP A 146 -40.21 -8.50 37.93
N ILE A 147 -40.67 -7.53 37.08
CA ILE A 147 -41.18 -6.13 37.32
C ILE A 147 -40.30 -4.95 37.88
N PRO A 148 -40.74 -3.65 37.84
CA PRO A 148 -40.43 -2.66 36.77
C PRO A 148 -39.98 -1.26 37.25
N GLY A 149 -39.73 -0.34 36.30
CA GLY A 149 -40.12 1.07 36.47
C GLY A 149 -39.02 2.10 36.24
N ALA A 150 -39.13 2.83 35.13
CA ALA A 150 -39.20 4.30 35.08
C ALA A 150 -38.90 4.78 33.65
N GLN A 151 -39.93 5.35 33.03
CA GLN A 151 -39.90 6.13 31.79
C GLN A 151 -40.16 7.62 32.18
N PRO A 152 -40.18 8.60 31.25
CA PRO A 152 -39.07 9.51 30.93
C PRO A 152 -39.37 11.03 31.12
N ALA A 153 -38.35 11.87 30.80
CA ALA A 153 -38.42 13.31 30.41
C ALA A 153 -38.78 14.35 31.52
N PRO A 154 -38.77 15.71 31.31
CA PRO A 154 -38.49 16.50 30.09
C PRO A 154 -37.74 17.87 30.29
N ASP A 155 -37.51 18.57 29.15
CA ASP A 155 -37.55 20.04 28.86
C ASP A 155 -36.85 21.07 29.79
N THR A 156 -36.06 22.03 29.31
CA THR A 156 -36.51 23.28 28.64
C THR A 156 -35.25 24.05 28.15
N ALA A 157 -35.06 24.35 26.87
CA ALA A 157 -35.61 25.46 26.07
C ALA A 157 -34.97 26.86 26.32
N VAL A 158 -34.55 27.52 25.22
CA VAL A 158 -34.87 28.91 24.79
C VAL A 158 -33.70 29.84 24.39
N ARG A 159 -33.86 30.40 23.16
CA ARG A 159 -33.40 31.68 22.54
C ARG A 159 -31.94 31.80 22.05
N GLY A 160 -31.68 32.24 20.82
CA GLY A 160 -32.57 32.72 19.75
C GLY A 160 -31.79 33.10 18.47
N PRO A 161 -32.46 33.29 17.32
CA PRO A 161 -31.81 33.71 16.08
C PRO A 161 -31.84 35.23 15.94
N ARG A 162 -30.74 35.83 15.44
CA ARG A 162 -30.72 37.25 15.05
C ARG A 162 -29.68 37.49 13.94
N THR A 163 -30.11 37.33 12.70
CA THR A 163 -29.58 38.12 11.58
C THR A 163 -30.75 38.52 10.70
N ALA A 164 -31.21 39.74 10.93
CA ALA A 164 -32.04 40.51 10.01
C ALA A 164 -31.21 41.74 9.63
N ASP A 165 -30.81 41.79 8.38
CA ASP A 165 -30.71 42.98 7.53
C ASP A 165 -30.48 42.40 6.12
N GLY A 166 -31.37 42.59 5.15
CA GLY A 166 -31.85 43.89 4.68
C GLY A 166 -31.06 44.18 3.40
N ASN A 167 -31.49 43.68 2.24
CA ASN A 167 -32.51 44.22 1.33
C ASN A 167 -31.86 44.98 0.14
N ASP A 168 -32.39 44.69 -1.06
CA ASP A 168 -32.49 45.50 -2.28
C ASP A 168 -31.27 46.28 -2.83
N ALA A 169 -30.87 45.93 -4.06
CA ALA A 169 -30.95 46.85 -5.20
C ALA A 169 -30.58 46.13 -6.53
N GLY A 170 -31.37 46.41 -7.56
CA GLY A 170 -31.28 45.87 -8.92
C GLY A 170 -30.21 46.52 -9.84
N PRO A 171 -30.38 46.44 -11.18
CA PRO A 171 -29.30 46.24 -12.16
C PRO A 171 -28.90 47.48 -12.97
N GLN A 172 -27.64 47.57 -13.43
CA GLN A 172 -27.16 48.39 -14.58
C GLN A 172 -25.91 47.72 -15.18
N GLN A 173 -25.92 47.23 -16.42
CA GLN A 173 -25.62 47.93 -17.69
C GLN A 173 -24.22 48.59 -17.74
N ASN A 174 -23.39 48.12 -18.69
CA ASN A 174 -22.44 48.83 -19.57
C ASN A 174 -21.61 47.73 -20.29
N ALA A 175 -21.89 47.35 -21.54
CA ALA A 175 -21.61 48.05 -22.80
C ALA A 175 -20.10 48.28 -23.05
N SER A 176 -19.46 47.36 -23.80
CA SER A 176 -18.80 47.60 -25.10
C SER A 176 -17.98 46.39 -25.51
#